data_AF-A0A6I6G4Y7-F1
#
_entry.id   AF-A0A6I6G4Y7-F1
#
_cell.length_a   1.000
_cell.length_b   1.000
_cell.length_c   1.000
_cell.angle_alpha   90.00
_cell.angle_beta   90.00
_cell.angle_gamma   90.00
#
_symmetry.space_group_name_H-M   'P 1'
#
loop_
_entity.id
_entity.type
_entity.pdbx_description
1 polymer ?
#
loop_
_entity_poly.entity_id
_entity_poly.type
_entity_poly.pdbx_seq_one_letter_code
_entity_poly.pdbx_strand_id
1 'polypeptide(L)'
;MKKQVLIFLMIISPLWMLSQKAVVELKEMRMVRNSTSVEIKEVRKVDTTLALPQFQKMIANNTKIDSLLILGKKDTYIGPVQRNGYKSLYFIQHIDSVYTMRAGQILLDPIHFTEQETDSIAAKIIIQIKNGHSFDAMCKKYSFSDNSQYDCDLGWFKSGEMVLEFEQAVLAHKKNDVFQVKTIFGTHIVKVLEDAVEQSRTVTIFEFKLTD
;
A
#
# COMPACT_ATOMS: atom_id res chain seq x y z
N MET A 1 61.27 6.45 -6.07
CA MET A 1 60.28 5.71 -5.26
C MET A 1 58.88 6.06 -5.75
N LYS A 2 58.01 5.04 -5.88
CA LYS A 2 56.66 5.04 -6.48
C LYS A 2 55.67 6.00 -5.80
N LYS A 3 54.69 6.52 -6.57
CA LYS A 3 53.24 6.33 -6.31
C LYS A 3 52.38 6.77 -7.52
N GLN A 4 51.57 5.83 -8.01
CA GLN A 4 50.41 6.03 -8.88
C GLN A 4 49.24 6.66 -8.07
N VAL A 5 48.17 7.15 -8.73
CA VAL A 5 46.77 6.66 -8.57
C VAL A 5 45.71 7.61 -9.20
N LEU A 6 44.85 6.96 -10.01
CA LEU A 6 43.44 7.17 -10.40
C LEU A 6 42.88 8.47 -11.00
N ILE A 7 42.33 8.28 -12.21
CA ILE A 7 41.24 9.04 -12.84
C ILE A 7 39.91 8.66 -12.15
N PHE A 8 39.08 9.65 -11.79
CA PHE A 8 37.69 9.43 -11.36
C PHE A 8 36.72 10.04 -12.38
N LEU A 9 36.02 9.18 -13.11
CA LEU A 9 34.84 9.54 -13.91
C LEU A 9 33.68 9.80 -12.94
N MET A 10 33.25 11.05 -12.77
CA MET A 10 32.01 11.36 -12.06
C MET A 10 30.81 11.07 -12.95
N ILE A 11 30.16 9.94 -12.69
CA ILE A 11 28.83 9.60 -13.18
C ILE A 11 27.85 10.62 -12.61
N ILE A 12 27.25 11.44 -13.47
CA ILE A 12 26.15 12.35 -13.10
C ILE A 12 24.94 11.46 -12.80
N SER A 13 24.68 11.25 -11.51
CA SER A 13 23.52 10.49 -11.04
C SER A 13 22.21 11.25 -11.34
N PRO A 14 21.12 10.59 -11.79
CA PRO A 14 19.83 11.21 -12.08
C PRO A 14 19.10 11.76 -10.84
N LEU A 15 19.68 11.59 -9.65
CA LEU A 15 19.15 12.05 -8.37
C LEU A 15 19.10 13.59 -8.27
N TRP A 16 19.92 14.31 -9.04
CA TRP A 16 19.95 15.77 -9.04
C TRP A 16 18.76 16.42 -9.76
N MET A 17 18.15 15.74 -10.74
CA MET A 17 17.00 16.28 -11.49
C MET A 17 15.68 16.24 -10.70
N LEU A 18 15.48 15.21 -9.87
CA LEU A 18 14.31 15.11 -8.98
C LEU A 18 14.26 16.26 -7.96
N SER A 19 15.43 16.70 -7.49
CA SER A 19 15.52 17.83 -6.54
C SER A 19 15.05 19.14 -7.16
N GLN A 20 15.39 19.40 -8.42
CA GLN A 20 15.02 20.66 -9.08
C GLN A 20 13.52 20.71 -9.38
N LYS A 21 12.90 19.59 -9.76
CA LYS A 21 11.47 19.53 -10.03
C LYS A 21 10.65 19.79 -8.76
N ALA A 22 11.02 19.15 -7.64
CA ALA A 22 10.39 19.39 -6.34
C ALA A 22 10.60 20.84 -5.86
N VAL A 23 11.80 21.40 -6.05
CA VAL A 23 12.11 22.80 -5.71
C VAL A 23 11.32 23.80 -6.58
N VAL A 24 11.08 23.49 -7.85
CA VAL A 24 10.27 24.32 -8.76
C VAL A 24 8.80 24.30 -8.36
N GLU A 25 8.24 23.13 -8.04
CA GLU A 25 6.84 22.97 -7.59
C GLU A 25 6.58 23.69 -6.25
N LEU A 26 7.54 23.64 -5.33
CA LEU A 26 7.53 24.40 -4.07
C LEU A 26 7.62 25.91 -4.26
N LYS A 27 8.24 26.38 -5.35
CA LYS A 27 8.39 27.81 -5.66
C LYS A 27 7.10 28.41 -6.21
N GLU A 28 6.31 27.65 -6.98
CA GLU A 28 5.00 28.08 -7.45
C GLU A 28 3.97 28.19 -6.32
N MET A 29 4.01 27.28 -5.33
CA MET A 29 3.20 27.42 -4.11
C MET A 29 3.59 28.63 -3.25
N ARG A 30 4.76 29.24 -3.46
CA ARG A 30 5.26 30.39 -2.70
C ARG A 30 4.71 31.75 -3.18
N MET A 31 3.84 31.78 -4.19
CA MET A 31 3.23 33.00 -4.72
C MET A 31 1.70 33.01 -4.52
N VAL A 32 1.23 32.78 -3.30
CA VAL A 32 -0.09 33.23 -2.87
C VAL A 32 0.09 34.12 -1.64
N ARG A 33 -0.44 35.33 -1.75
CA ARG A 33 0.00 36.55 -1.08
C ARG A 33 -0.40 36.61 0.41
N ASN A 34 0.60 36.97 1.23
CA ASN A 34 0.59 37.61 2.55
C ASN A 34 0.64 36.74 3.84
N SER A 35 1.83 36.81 4.47
CA SER A 35 2.22 36.60 5.87
C SER A 35 1.83 35.30 6.58
N THR A 36 2.76 34.34 6.57
CA THR A 36 3.35 33.72 7.78
C THR A 36 4.47 32.76 7.37
N SER A 37 5.66 32.91 7.95
CA SER A 37 6.79 32.01 7.69
C SER A 37 6.57 30.68 8.40
N VAL A 38 6.42 29.61 7.63
CA VAL A 38 6.41 28.23 8.14
C VAL A 38 7.85 27.79 8.44
N GLU A 39 8.11 27.41 9.69
CA GLU A 39 9.35 26.74 10.08
C GLU A 39 9.06 25.23 10.25
N ILE A 40 9.75 24.38 9.51
CA ILE A 40 9.59 22.92 9.58
C ILE A 40 10.27 22.41 10.85
N LYS A 41 9.50 22.00 11.85
CA LYS A 41 10.02 21.37 13.06
C LYS A 41 9.43 19.96 13.19
N GLU A 42 10.29 18.99 12.89
CA GLU A 42 10.20 17.58 13.28
C GLU A 42 9.30 16.66 12.43
N VAL A 43 9.90 15.56 11.95
CA VAL A 43 9.21 14.42 11.35
C VAL A 43 8.88 13.44 12.47
N ARG A 44 7.59 13.19 12.74
CA ARG A 44 7.16 12.17 13.70
C ARG A 44 6.59 10.95 12.99
N LYS A 45 7.06 9.75 13.36
CA LYS A 45 6.44 8.46 13.01
C LYS A 45 5.56 8.01 14.17
N VAL A 46 4.30 7.67 13.90
CA VAL A 46 3.37 7.15 14.91
C VAL A 46 3.06 5.68 14.57
N ASP A 47 3.48 4.75 15.43
CA ASP A 47 3.23 3.29 15.32
C ASP A 47 1.97 2.90 16.12
N THR A 48 1.09 2.10 15.54
CA THR A 48 -0.23 1.75 16.09
C THR A 48 -0.46 0.25 16.32
N THR A 49 0.60 -0.55 16.37
CA THR A 49 0.60 -2.03 16.50
C THR A 49 -0.26 -2.67 17.63
N LEU A 50 -0.94 -1.89 18.48
CA LEU A 50 -1.85 -2.35 19.54
C LEU A 50 -3.31 -1.86 19.42
N ALA A 51 -3.71 -1.21 18.32
CA ALA A 51 -4.87 -0.31 18.31
C ALA A 51 -5.86 -0.53 17.16
N LEU A 52 -6.73 -1.55 17.22
CA LEU A 52 -7.96 -1.54 16.40
C LEU A 52 -9.28 -1.76 17.16
N PRO A 53 -9.44 -2.69 18.12
CA PRO A 53 -10.71 -2.78 18.88
C PRO A 53 -10.79 -1.87 20.12
N GLN A 54 -9.68 -1.72 20.84
CA GLN A 54 -9.62 -0.85 22.04
C GLN A 54 -9.58 0.64 21.66
N PHE A 55 -9.04 0.95 20.48
CA PHE A 55 -8.92 2.32 19.98
C PHE A 55 -10.26 2.90 19.53
N GLN A 56 -11.13 2.09 18.90
CA GLN A 56 -12.51 2.49 18.58
C GLN A 56 -13.30 2.90 19.85
N LYS A 57 -13.08 2.20 20.97
CA LYS A 57 -13.64 2.58 22.29
C LYS A 57 -13.00 3.84 22.89
N MET A 58 -11.71 4.10 22.63
CA MET A 58 -11.04 5.34 23.04
C MET A 58 -11.48 6.57 22.23
N ILE A 59 -11.72 6.42 20.92
CA ILE A 59 -12.22 7.48 20.02
C ILE A 59 -13.56 8.03 20.49
N ALA A 60 -14.43 7.18 21.03
CA ALA A 60 -15.74 7.59 21.54
C ALA A 60 -15.66 8.51 22.78
N ASN A 61 -14.54 8.49 23.52
CA ASN A 61 -14.41 9.13 24.82
C ASN A 61 -13.32 10.22 24.90
N ASN A 62 -12.61 10.54 23.79
CA ASN A 62 -11.63 11.63 23.80
C ASN A 62 -11.45 12.30 22.42
N THR A 63 -11.60 13.63 22.41
CA THR A 63 -11.24 14.57 21.33
C THR A 63 -9.73 14.67 21.14
N LYS A 64 -9.05 13.58 20.75
CA LYS A 64 -7.60 13.61 20.49
C LYS A 64 -7.31 13.71 19.00
N ILE A 65 -6.70 14.82 18.60
CA ILE A 65 -6.09 15.07 17.28
C ILE A 65 -5.31 13.86 16.74
N ASP A 66 -4.71 13.05 17.62
CA ASP A 66 -4.05 11.79 17.28
C ASP A 66 -4.96 10.84 16.48
N SER A 67 -6.27 10.79 16.78
CA SER A 67 -7.23 9.98 16.03
C SER A 67 -7.51 10.53 14.63
N LEU A 68 -7.56 11.87 14.48
CA LEU A 68 -7.70 12.50 13.17
C LEU A 68 -6.44 12.28 12.31
N LEU A 69 -5.26 12.38 12.91
CA LEU A 69 -3.98 12.15 12.24
C LEU A 69 -3.84 10.69 11.76
N ILE A 70 -4.28 9.73 12.58
CA ILE A 70 -4.24 8.30 12.22
C ILE A 70 -5.25 7.99 11.12
N LEU A 71 -6.49 8.49 11.23
CA LEU A 71 -7.58 8.18 10.30
C LEU A 71 -7.57 9.03 9.02
N GLY A 72 -6.81 10.11 9.01
CA GLY A 72 -6.73 11.02 7.87
C GLY A 72 -6.16 10.36 6.63
N LYS A 73 -6.44 10.96 5.47
CA LYS A 73 -6.00 10.45 4.18
C LYS A 73 -4.62 11.01 3.83
N LYS A 74 -3.87 10.27 3.02
CA LYS A 74 -2.63 10.78 2.45
C LYS A 74 -2.90 12.10 1.72
N ASP A 75 -1.94 13.02 1.79
CA ASP A 75 -1.95 14.33 1.15
C ASP A 75 -3.08 15.26 1.64
N THR A 76 -3.50 15.08 2.90
CA THR A 76 -4.50 15.94 3.54
C THR A 76 -3.91 16.74 4.70
N TYR A 77 -4.50 17.92 4.91
CA TYR A 77 -4.20 18.77 6.05
C TYR A 77 -5.24 18.58 7.15
N ILE A 78 -4.79 18.61 8.41
CA ILE A 78 -5.62 18.51 9.61
C ILE A 78 -5.29 19.67 10.54
N GLY A 79 -6.30 20.43 10.93
CA GLY A 79 -6.17 21.61 11.79
C GLY A 79 -6.78 22.87 11.17
N PRO A 80 -6.48 24.07 11.72
CA PRO A 80 -5.53 24.32 12.80
C PRO A 80 -6.01 23.80 14.16
N VAL A 81 -5.11 23.22 14.95
CA VAL A 81 -5.38 22.70 16.30
C VAL A 81 -4.57 23.48 17.33
N GLN A 82 -5.24 23.98 18.36
CA GLN A 82 -4.59 24.66 19.48
C GLN A 82 -4.02 23.62 20.45
N ARG A 83 -2.69 23.64 20.66
CA ARG A 83 -2.02 22.79 21.65
C ARG A 83 -0.85 23.55 22.27
N ASN A 84 -0.69 23.47 23.58
CA ASN A 84 0.43 24.10 24.30
C ASN A 84 0.64 25.59 23.97
N GLY A 85 -0.44 26.34 23.78
CA GLY A 85 -0.38 27.79 23.55
C GLY A 85 -0.15 28.25 22.11
N TYR A 86 0.05 27.35 21.14
CA TYR A 86 0.12 27.71 19.70
C TYR A 86 -0.87 26.89 18.85
N LYS A 87 -1.15 27.39 17.64
CA LYS A 87 -1.95 26.67 16.64
C LYS A 87 -1.02 25.87 15.73
N SER A 88 -1.37 24.64 15.41
CA SER A 88 -0.63 23.81 14.45
C SER A 88 -1.53 23.30 13.34
N LEU A 89 -1.02 23.26 12.12
CA LEU A 89 -1.56 22.49 11.01
C LEU A 89 -0.71 21.23 10.82
N TYR A 90 -1.32 20.10 10.53
CA TYR A 90 -0.63 18.84 10.27
C TYR A 90 -0.88 18.40 8.83
N PHE A 91 0.16 18.01 8.10
CA PHE A 91 0.03 17.42 6.77
C PHE A 91 0.37 15.93 6.83
N ILE A 92 -0.51 15.08 6.32
CA ILE A 92 -0.27 13.65 6.22
C ILE A 92 0.50 13.35 4.95
N GLN A 93 1.79 13.01 5.08
CA GLN A 93 2.66 12.78 3.93
C GLN A 93 2.62 11.33 3.44
N HIS A 94 2.74 10.38 4.37
CA HIS A 94 2.76 8.95 4.05
C HIS A 94 1.91 8.16 5.03
N ILE A 95 1.28 7.11 4.51
CA ILE A 95 0.54 6.13 5.29
C ILE A 95 1.04 4.76 4.84
N ASP A 96 1.57 4.01 5.80
CA ASP A 96 2.01 2.63 5.61
C ASP A 96 1.08 1.73 6.43
N SER A 97 0.31 0.87 5.78
CA SER A 97 -0.61 -0.05 6.44
C SER A 97 -0.15 -1.49 6.21
N VAL A 98 -0.17 -2.29 7.28
CA VAL A 98 0.13 -3.73 7.21
C VAL A 98 -1.18 -4.48 7.35
N TYR A 99 -1.47 -5.35 6.39
CA TYR A 99 -2.67 -6.19 6.40
C TYR A 99 -2.33 -7.66 6.63
N THR A 100 -3.28 -8.41 7.16
CA THR A 100 -3.36 -9.86 7.01
C THR A 100 -4.51 -10.19 6.07
N MET A 101 -4.26 -11.09 5.13
CA MET A 101 -5.20 -11.50 4.10
C MET A 101 -5.24 -13.01 4.00
N ARG A 102 -6.35 -13.55 3.48
CA ARG A 102 -6.46 -14.96 3.13
C ARG A 102 -7.12 -15.08 1.77
N ALA A 103 -6.43 -15.72 0.84
CA ALA A 103 -6.90 -15.90 -0.52
C ALA A 103 -6.52 -17.27 -1.04
N GLY A 104 -7.33 -17.78 -1.96
CA GLY A 104 -6.98 -18.93 -2.77
C GLY A 104 -6.56 -18.51 -4.17
N GLN A 105 -5.79 -19.35 -4.85
CA GLN A 105 -5.35 -19.09 -6.22
C GLN A 105 -5.42 -20.32 -7.12
N ILE A 106 -5.57 -20.04 -8.41
CA ILE A 106 -5.32 -20.93 -9.55
C ILE A 106 -4.25 -20.25 -10.39
N LEU A 107 -3.06 -20.85 -10.48
CA LEU A 107 -1.96 -20.32 -11.27
C LEU A 107 -1.98 -20.96 -12.67
N LEU A 108 -2.14 -20.13 -13.69
CA LEU A 108 -1.85 -20.47 -15.08
C LEU A 108 -0.44 -19.97 -15.38
N ASP A 109 0.51 -20.90 -15.49
CA ASP A 109 1.91 -20.55 -15.70
C ASP A 109 2.20 -20.25 -17.19
N PRO A 110 3.18 -19.38 -17.49
CA PRO A 110 3.50 -19.01 -18.86
C PRO A 110 4.32 -20.08 -19.59
N ILE A 111 4.72 -21.16 -18.90
CA ILE A 111 5.46 -22.27 -19.49
C ILE A 111 4.50 -23.23 -20.21
N HIS A 112 3.31 -23.48 -19.65
CA HIS A 112 2.36 -24.42 -20.24
C HIS A 112 1.29 -23.74 -21.10
N PHE A 113 1.05 -22.45 -20.93
CA PHE A 113 0.04 -21.72 -21.70
C PHE A 113 0.60 -20.48 -22.38
N THR A 114 0.21 -20.27 -23.64
CA THR A 114 0.38 -18.98 -24.31
C THR A 114 -0.52 -17.92 -23.68
N GLU A 115 -0.24 -16.64 -23.95
CA GLU A 115 -1.08 -15.53 -23.45
C GLU A 115 -2.54 -15.64 -23.92
N GLN A 116 -2.76 -15.98 -25.20
CA GLN A 116 -4.11 -16.15 -25.76
C GLN A 116 -4.87 -17.31 -25.12
N GLU A 117 -4.20 -18.44 -24.86
CA GLU A 117 -4.79 -19.58 -24.16
C GLU A 117 -5.10 -19.21 -22.71
N THR A 118 -4.17 -18.53 -22.05
CA THR A 118 -4.30 -18.09 -20.65
C THR A 118 -5.53 -17.23 -20.45
N ASP A 119 -5.73 -16.20 -21.28
CA ASP A 119 -6.89 -15.31 -21.17
C ASP A 119 -8.21 -16.07 -21.37
N SER A 120 -8.24 -16.98 -22.35
CA SER A 120 -9.42 -17.80 -22.65
C SER A 120 -9.74 -18.77 -21.50
N ILE A 121 -8.72 -19.40 -20.92
CA ILE A 121 -8.86 -20.33 -19.80
C ILE A 121 -9.28 -19.58 -18.53
N ALA A 122 -8.63 -18.46 -18.21
CA ALA A 122 -8.95 -17.64 -17.04
C ALA A 122 -10.40 -17.13 -17.09
N ALA A 123 -10.82 -16.57 -18.23
CA ALA A 123 -12.20 -16.11 -18.42
C ALA A 123 -13.21 -17.25 -18.23
N LYS A 124 -12.92 -18.43 -18.80
CA LYS A 124 -13.77 -19.60 -18.63
C LYS A 124 -13.87 -20.04 -17.16
N ILE A 125 -12.74 -20.12 -16.45
CA ILE A 125 -12.69 -20.49 -15.03
C ILE A 125 -13.56 -19.53 -14.20
N ILE A 126 -13.37 -18.21 -14.37
CA ILE A 126 -14.12 -17.20 -13.63
C ILE A 126 -15.63 -17.31 -13.90
N ILE A 127 -16.04 -17.50 -15.17
CA ILE A 127 -17.46 -17.69 -15.53
C ILE A 127 -18.03 -18.94 -14.85
N GLN A 128 -17.32 -20.06 -14.88
CA GLN A 128 -17.79 -21.30 -14.27
C GLN A 128 -17.96 -21.16 -12.75
N ILE A 129 -17.01 -20.51 -12.07
CA ILE A 129 -17.09 -20.24 -10.64
C ILE A 129 -18.26 -19.31 -10.31
N LYS A 130 -18.47 -18.25 -11.09
CA LYS A 130 -19.63 -17.36 -10.95
C LYS A 130 -20.96 -18.09 -11.17
N ASN A 131 -20.97 -19.13 -12.00
CA ASN A 131 -22.11 -20.01 -12.22
C ASN A 131 -22.25 -21.12 -11.16
N GLY A 132 -21.51 -21.05 -10.04
CA GLY A 132 -21.64 -21.97 -8.91
C GLY A 132 -20.72 -23.19 -8.93
N HIS A 133 -19.80 -23.30 -9.88
CA HIS A 133 -18.80 -24.36 -9.85
C HIS A 133 -17.79 -24.16 -8.72
N SER A 134 -17.29 -25.26 -8.17
CA SER A 134 -16.30 -25.22 -7.09
C SER A 134 -14.98 -24.60 -7.57
N PHE A 135 -14.47 -23.62 -6.82
CA PHE A 135 -13.14 -23.04 -7.03
C PHE A 135 -12.04 -24.09 -6.92
N ASP A 136 -12.13 -24.95 -5.90
CA ASP A 136 -11.19 -26.04 -5.65
C ASP A 136 -11.17 -27.05 -6.82
N ALA A 137 -12.34 -27.38 -7.38
CA ALA A 137 -12.41 -28.27 -8.54
C ALA A 137 -11.74 -27.66 -9.79
N MET A 138 -11.92 -26.36 -10.04
CA MET A 138 -11.24 -25.67 -11.14
C MET A 138 -9.74 -25.60 -10.90
N CYS A 139 -9.33 -25.35 -9.67
CA CYS A 139 -7.94 -25.28 -9.29
C CYS A 139 -7.22 -26.63 -9.45
N LYS A 140 -7.78 -27.72 -8.93
CA LYS A 140 -7.23 -29.08 -9.10
C LYS A 140 -7.09 -29.49 -10.57
N LYS A 141 -7.88 -28.89 -11.45
CA LYS A 141 -7.87 -29.16 -12.89
C LYS A 141 -6.86 -28.32 -13.67
N TYR A 142 -6.68 -27.06 -13.29
CA TYR A 142 -5.96 -26.08 -14.13
C TYR A 142 -4.71 -25.47 -13.47
N SER A 143 -4.57 -25.57 -12.14
CA SER A 143 -3.53 -24.84 -11.41
C SER A 143 -2.17 -25.52 -11.50
N PHE A 144 -1.14 -24.71 -11.73
CA PHE A 144 0.28 -25.08 -11.69
C PHE A 144 0.95 -24.67 -10.37
N SER A 145 0.16 -24.43 -9.32
CA SER A 145 0.65 -24.12 -7.97
C SER A 145 0.43 -25.27 -6.99
N ASP A 146 1.35 -25.41 -6.04
CA ASP A 146 1.37 -26.49 -5.03
C ASP A 146 0.26 -26.40 -3.99
N ASN A 147 -0.53 -25.31 -3.99
CA ASN A 147 -1.67 -25.13 -3.08
C ASN A 147 -2.89 -25.99 -3.44
N SER A 148 -2.88 -26.67 -4.60
CA SER A 148 -4.00 -27.51 -5.06
C SER A 148 -4.37 -28.64 -4.08
N GLN A 149 -3.41 -29.08 -3.27
CA GLN A 149 -3.61 -30.07 -2.20
C GLN A 149 -4.22 -29.49 -0.91
N TYR A 150 -4.31 -28.16 -0.80
CA TYR A 150 -4.82 -27.43 0.36
C TYR A 150 -6.11 -26.67 0.02
N ASP A 151 -7.00 -27.30 -0.75
CA ASP A 151 -8.23 -26.70 -1.29
C ASP A 151 -8.00 -25.35 -1.99
N CYS A 152 -6.80 -25.21 -2.55
CA CYS A 152 -6.33 -24.03 -3.27
C CYS A 152 -6.24 -22.76 -2.43
N ASP A 153 -6.24 -22.90 -1.11
CA ASP A 153 -5.98 -21.86 -0.15
C ASP A 153 -4.46 -21.61 -0.03
N LEU A 154 -4.06 -20.35 0.03
CA LEU A 154 -2.66 -19.96 0.30
C LEU A 154 -2.37 -19.83 1.79
N GLY A 155 -3.38 -20.00 2.64
CA GLY A 155 -3.33 -19.69 4.05
C GLY A 155 -3.39 -18.18 4.29
N TRP A 156 -3.16 -17.80 5.55
CA TRP A 156 -3.04 -16.40 5.93
C TRP A 156 -1.66 -15.89 5.56
N PHE A 157 -1.61 -14.74 4.89
CA PHE A 157 -0.38 -14.03 4.57
C PHE A 157 -0.47 -12.56 4.95
N LYS A 158 0.67 -11.94 5.17
CA LYS A 158 0.82 -10.52 5.55
C LYS A 158 1.27 -9.68 4.37
N SER A 159 1.05 -8.37 4.48
CA SER A 159 1.64 -7.41 3.54
C SER A 159 3.16 -7.60 3.42
N GLY A 160 3.65 -7.69 2.19
CA GLY A 160 5.04 -7.93 1.83
C GLY A 160 5.44 -9.40 1.68
N GLU A 161 4.57 -10.37 1.99
CA GLU A 161 4.85 -11.80 1.80
C GLU A 161 4.53 -12.30 0.39
N MET A 162 3.70 -11.55 -0.35
CA MET A 162 3.34 -11.82 -1.74
C MET A 162 3.94 -10.76 -2.66
N VAL A 163 3.98 -11.05 -3.97
CA VAL A 163 4.34 -10.03 -4.97
C VAL A 163 3.32 -8.90 -4.99
N LEU A 164 3.79 -7.68 -5.24
CA LEU A 164 3.03 -6.45 -5.04
C LEU A 164 1.72 -6.44 -5.84
N GLU A 165 1.75 -6.93 -7.07
CA GLU A 165 0.58 -6.99 -7.94
C GLU A 165 -0.51 -7.89 -7.36
N PHE A 166 -0.12 -9.05 -6.82
CA PHE A 166 -1.03 -10.00 -6.19
C PHE A 166 -1.64 -9.41 -4.91
N GLU A 167 -0.78 -8.88 -4.03
CA GLU A 167 -1.21 -8.27 -2.77
C GLU A 167 -2.20 -7.12 -3.01
N GLN A 168 -1.84 -6.17 -3.89
CA GLN A 168 -2.70 -5.03 -4.19
C GLN A 168 -4.04 -5.47 -4.78
N ALA A 169 -4.04 -6.50 -5.62
CA ALA A 169 -5.27 -7.05 -6.17
C ALA A 169 -6.15 -7.67 -5.07
N VAL A 170 -5.58 -8.44 -4.13
CA VAL A 170 -6.35 -8.98 -3.00
C VAL A 170 -6.90 -7.87 -2.11
N LEU A 171 -6.11 -6.84 -1.80
CA LEU A 171 -6.55 -5.69 -0.99
C LEU A 171 -7.67 -4.87 -1.65
N ALA A 172 -7.73 -4.85 -2.98
CA ALA A 172 -8.74 -4.11 -3.73
C ALA A 172 -10.09 -4.83 -3.83
N HIS A 173 -10.14 -6.11 -3.45
CA HIS A 173 -11.33 -6.96 -3.57
C HIS A 173 -11.88 -7.38 -2.19
N LYS A 174 -13.14 -7.77 -2.17
CA LYS A 174 -13.86 -8.19 -0.96
C LYS A 174 -13.91 -9.69 -0.83
N LYS A 175 -14.20 -10.19 0.37
CA LYS A 175 -14.49 -11.60 0.61
C LYS A 175 -15.46 -12.16 -0.43
N ASN A 176 -15.12 -13.35 -0.94
CA ASN A 176 -15.78 -14.09 -2.01
C ASN A 176 -15.62 -13.55 -3.44
N ASP A 177 -14.96 -12.40 -3.64
CA ASP A 177 -14.66 -11.95 -5.00
C ASP A 177 -13.71 -12.92 -5.70
N VAL A 178 -13.93 -13.08 -7.00
CA VAL A 178 -13.13 -13.92 -7.88
C VAL A 178 -12.70 -13.10 -9.10
N PHE A 179 -11.40 -12.94 -9.27
CA PHE A 179 -10.81 -12.05 -10.26
C PHE A 179 -9.49 -12.61 -10.81
N GLN A 180 -8.98 -12.00 -11.86
CA GLN A 180 -7.67 -12.32 -12.43
C GLN A 180 -6.62 -11.27 -12.06
N VAL A 181 -5.39 -11.70 -11.83
CA VAL A 181 -4.22 -10.83 -11.66
C VAL A 181 -3.02 -11.45 -12.37
N LYS A 182 -2.26 -10.63 -13.10
CA LYS A 182 -1.03 -11.06 -13.78
C LYS A 182 0.18 -10.66 -12.94
N THR A 183 1.12 -11.58 -12.76
CA THR A 183 2.38 -11.33 -12.06
C THR A 183 3.54 -11.90 -12.87
N ILE A 184 4.76 -11.80 -12.35
CA ILE A 184 5.94 -12.44 -12.93
C ILE A 184 5.85 -13.97 -13.00
N PHE A 185 4.96 -14.60 -12.22
CA PHE A 185 4.79 -16.06 -12.20
C PHE A 185 3.75 -16.56 -13.21
N GLY A 186 2.99 -15.67 -13.83
CA GLY A 186 1.90 -16.01 -14.75
C GLY A 186 0.60 -15.29 -14.42
N THR A 187 -0.52 -15.89 -14.81
CA THR A 187 -1.86 -15.36 -14.55
C THR A 187 -2.51 -16.14 -13.43
N HIS A 188 -2.95 -15.43 -12.39
CA HIS A 188 -3.58 -15.99 -11.22
C HIS A 188 -5.08 -15.69 -11.28
N ILE A 189 -5.91 -16.71 -11.13
CA ILE A 189 -7.32 -16.54 -10.77
C ILE A 189 -7.39 -16.64 -9.26
N VAL A 190 -7.76 -15.53 -8.62
CA VAL A 190 -7.72 -15.38 -7.17
C VAL A 190 -9.14 -15.37 -6.63
N LYS A 191 -9.34 -16.04 -5.50
CA LYS A 191 -10.55 -15.95 -4.69
C LYS A 191 -10.21 -15.39 -3.32
N VAL A 192 -10.83 -14.29 -2.93
CA VAL A 192 -10.69 -13.76 -1.56
C VAL A 192 -11.48 -14.65 -0.61
N LEU A 193 -10.81 -15.25 0.37
CA LEU A 193 -11.43 -16.16 1.33
C LEU A 193 -11.88 -15.43 2.59
N GLU A 194 -11.11 -14.42 3.02
CA GLU A 194 -11.46 -13.51 4.12
C GLU A 194 -11.10 -12.08 3.75
N ASP A 195 -11.87 -11.12 4.27
CA ASP A 195 -11.58 -9.70 4.08
C ASP A 195 -10.21 -9.35 4.67
N ALA A 196 -9.49 -8.43 4.02
CA ALA A 196 -8.23 -7.93 4.54
C ALA A 196 -8.44 -7.25 5.89
N VAL A 197 -7.64 -7.64 6.89
CA VAL A 197 -7.67 -7.04 8.22
C VAL A 197 -6.42 -6.20 8.40
N GLU A 198 -6.58 -4.89 8.59
CA GLU A 198 -5.49 -3.98 8.93
C GLU A 198 -4.96 -4.33 10.33
N GLN A 199 -3.68 -4.69 10.41
CA GLN A 199 -3.00 -5.06 11.65
C GLN A 199 -2.29 -3.86 12.29
N SER A 200 -1.71 -3.00 11.46
CA SER A 200 -1.09 -1.76 11.89
C SER A 200 -1.13 -0.70 10.81
N ARG A 201 -1.06 0.54 11.23
CA ARG A 201 -1.02 1.73 10.36
C ARG A 201 -0.04 2.74 10.91
N THR A 202 0.98 3.07 10.12
CA THR A 202 1.94 4.12 10.44
C THR A 202 1.63 5.34 9.60
N VAL A 203 1.53 6.50 10.25
CA VAL A 203 1.32 7.78 9.55
C VAL A 203 2.54 8.67 9.77
N THR A 204 3.11 9.14 8.66
CA THR A 204 4.17 10.16 8.67
C THR A 204 3.53 11.53 8.44
N ILE A 205 3.74 12.44 9.38
CA ILE A 205 3.15 13.77 9.35
C ILE A 205 4.22 14.87 9.38
N PHE A 206 3.91 16.01 8.76
CA PHE A 206 4.59 17.27 9.01
C PHE A 206 3.73 18.17 9.89
N GLU A 207 4.33 18.79 10.90
CA GLU A 207 3.66 19.79 11.72
C GLU A 207 4.13 21.21 11.35
N PHE A 208 3.16 22.09 11.14
CA PHE A 208 3.32 23.50 10.79
C PHE A 208 2.80 24.33 11.96
N LYS A 209 3.70 24.95 12.72
CA LYS A 209 3.29 25.89 13.78
C LYS A 209 2.87 27.21 13.13
N LEU A 210 1.67 27.67 13.47
CA LEU A 210 1.15 28.96 13.06
C LEU A 210 1.51 29.98 14.15
N THR A 211 2.17 31.04 13.75
CA THR A 211 2.41 32.23 14.58
C THR A 211 1.45 33.32 14.14
N ASP A 212 1.05 34.20 15.06
CA ASP A 212 0.29 35.40 14.71
C ASP A 212 1.16 36.42 13.94
#